data_AF-A0A8S3APG1-F1
#
_entry.id   AF-A0A8S3APG1-F1
#
_cell.length_a   1.000
_cell.length_b   1.000
_cell.length_c   1.000
_cell.angle_alpha   90.00
_cell.angle_beta   90.00
_cell.angle_gamma   90.00
#
_symmetry.space_group_name_H-M   'P 1'
#
loop_
_entity.id
_entity.type
_entity.pdbx_description
1 polymer ?
#
loop_
_entity_poly.entity_id
_entity_poly.type
_entity_poly.pdbx_seq_one_letter_code
_entity_poly.pdbx_strand_id
1 'polypeptide(L)' 'MAENVPIGHRIPLEIAVDLDSPPYGIVSYRLVTYDNHEQNQFSIIYDNQSRELELIV' A
#
# COMPACT_ATOMS: atom_id res chain seq x y z
N MET A 1 -1.07 -9.84 -12.15
CA MET A 1 -2.26 -10.16 -11.34
C MET A 1 -3.20 -10.98 -12.22
N ALA A 2 -3.77 -12.07 -11.71
CA ALA A 2 -4.80 -12.79 -12.47
C ALA A 2 -6.07 -11.95 -12.51
N GLU A 3 -6.85 -12.06 -13.59
CA GLU A 3 -8.08 -11.27 -13.77
C GLU A 3 -9.18 -11.62 -12.74
N ASN A 4 -9.11 -12.82 -12.18
CA ASN A 4 -10.12 -13.41 -11.32
C ASN A 4 -9.76 -13.40 -9.83
N VAL A 5 -8.86 -12.51 -9.41
CA VAL A 5 -8.55 -12.35 -7.98
C VAL A 5 -9.80 -11.90 -7.22
N PRO A 6 -10.06 -12.45 -6.03
CA PRO A 6 -11.22 -12.03 -5.24
C PRO A 6 -11.00 -10.64 -4.66
N ILE A 7 -12.10 -9.92 -4.42
CA ILE A 7 -12.10 -8.71 -3.57
C ILE A 7 -11.61 -9.10 -2.16
N GLY A 8 -10.78 -8.26 -1.57
CA GLY A 8 -10.01 -8.49 -0.36
C GLY A 8 -8.63 -9.12 -0.59
N HIS A 9 -8.27 -9.43 -1.84
CA HIS A 9 -6.95 -10.01 -2.13
C HIS A 9 -5.83 -9.03 -1.77
N ARG A 10 -4.88 -9.48 -0.97
CA ARG A 10 -3.78 -8.68 -0.44
C ARG A 10 -2.52 -8.92 -1.27
N ILE A 11 -1.95 -7.85 -1.80
CA ILE A 11 -0.75 -7.86 -2.62
C ILE A 11 0.36 -7.18 -1.81
N PRO A 12 1.42 -7.90 -1.41
CA PRO A 12 2.52 -7.29 -0.67
C PRO A 12 3.26 -6.28 -1.55
N LEU A 13 3.64 -5.16 -0.95
CA LEU A 13 4.40 -4.08 -1.56
C LEU A 13 5.70 -3.84 -0.80
N GLU A 14 6.68 -3.27 -1.49
CA GLU A 14 7.91 -2.82 -0.86
C GLU A 14 7.66 -1.55 -0.04
N ILE A 15 8.30 -1.47 1.13
CA ILE A 15 8.29 -0.25 1.93
C ILE A 15 9.35 0.73 1.41
N ALA A 16 9.02 2.00 1.50
CA ALA A 16 9.97 3.08 1.31
C ALA A 16 11.01 3.04 2.45
N VAL A 17 12.23 3.46 2.15
CA VAL A 17 13.30 3.56 3.13
C VAL A 17 13.61 5.05 3.31
N ASP A 18 13.36 5.55 4.51
CA ASP A 18 13.93 6.84 4.92
C ASP A 18 15.42 6.62 5.19
N LEU A 19 16.28 7.35 4.46
CA LEU A 19 17.73 7.26 4.56
C LEU A 19 18.28 8.07 5.75
N ASP A 20 17.48 8.96 6.32
CA ASP A 20 17.82 9.69 7.54
C ASP A 20 17.65 8.80 8.79
N SER A 21 18.23 9.22 9.92
CA SER A 21 18.13 8.49 11.20
C SER A 21 16.97 8.99 12.06
N PRO A 22 16.11 8.10 12.61
CA PRO A 22 16.11 6.64 12.44
C PRO A 22 15.54 6.22 11.07
N PRO A 23 16.02 5.09 10.51
CA PRO A 23 15.48 4.60 9.25
C PRO A 23 14.00 4.26 9.40
N TYR A 24 13.23 4.43 8.32
CA TYR A 24 11.79 4.19 8.27
C TYR A 24 10.97 5.16 9.15
N GLY A 25 11.30 6.46 9.15
CA GLY A 25 10.49 7.54 9.74
C GLY A 25 9.14 7.77 9.04
N ILE A 26 8.49 6.71 8.58
CA ILE A 26 7.29 6.76 7.75
C ILE A 26 6.04 6.93 8.62
N VAL A 27 5.29 7.98 8.33
CA VAL A 27 4.03 8.28 9.03
C VAL A 27 2.86 7.53 8.41
N SER A 28 2.76 7.49 7.08
CA SER A 28 1.63 6.88 6.38
C SER A 28 1.91 6.68 4.89
N TYR A 29 1.22 5.72 4.29
CA TYR A 29 1.09 5.57 2.85
C TYR A 29 -0.29 6.02 2.37
N ARG A 30 -0.36 6.51 1.13
CA ARG A 30 -1.61 6.88 0.47
C ARG A 30 -1.52 6.62 -1.02
N LEU A 31 -2.57 6.06 -1.60
CA LEU A 31 -2.72 5.94 -3.05
C LEU A 31 -3.07 7.31 -3.65
N VAL A 32 -2.33 7.70 -4.68
CA VAL A 32 -2.68 8.85 -5.50
C VAL A 32 -3.29 8.30 -6.79
N THR A 33 -4.57 8.57 -7.00
CA THR A 33 -5.30 8.17 -8.22
C THR A 33 -5.22 9.28 -9.26
N TYR A 34 -4.98 8.92 -10.51
CA TYR A 34 -4.98 9.88 -11.63
C TYR A 34 -6.38 10.02 -12.25
N ASP A 35 -7.19 8.97 -12.18
CA ASP A 35 -8.57 8.96 -12.63
C ASP A 35 -9.54 8.83 -11.44
N ASN A 36 -10.61 9.62 -11.45
CA ASN A 36 -11.68 9.54 -10.45
C ASN A 36 -12.43 8.19 -10.54
N HIS A 37 -12.41 7.51 -11.67
CA HIS A 37 -13.02 6.19 -11.83
C HIS A 37 -12.27 5.08 -11.06
N GLU A 38 -11.00 5.30 -10.72
CA GLU A 38 -10.16 4.36 -9.96
C GLU A 38 -10.30 4.58 -8.44
N GLN A 39 -10.94 5.66 -8.02
CA GLN A 39 -11.18 5.93 -6.60
C GLN A 39 -12.00 4.79 -6.00
N ASN A 40 -11.51 4.25 -4.88
CA ASN A 40 -12.12 3.16 -4.10
C ASN A 40 -12.06 1.76 -4.74
N GLN A 41 -11.38 1.57 -5.87
CA GLN A 41 -11.10 0.21 -6.40
C GLN A 41 -9.97 -0.48 -5.63
N PHE A 42 -9.08 0.32 -5.04
CA PHE A 42 -7.94 -0.18 -4.29
C PHE A 42 -7.86 0.51 -2.94
N SER A 43 -7.35 -0.22 -1.95
CA SER A 43 -7.00 0.30 -0.64
C SER A 43 -5.55 -0.04 -0.30
N ILE A 44 -4.88 0.81 0.48
CA ILE A 44 -3.52 0.56 0.94
C ILE A 44 -3.53 0.45 2.46
N ILE A 45 -2.88 -0.59 2.99
CA ILE A 45 -2.72 -0.81 4.43
C ILE A 45 -1.23 -0.86 4.74
N TYR A 46 -0.83 -0.09 5.74
CA TYR A 46 0.52 -0.10 6.29
C TYR A 46 0.46 -0.49 7.76
N ASP A 47 1.15 -1.56 8.13
CA ASP A 47 1.41 -1.92 9.52
C ASP A 47 2.82 -1.44 9.90
N ASN A 48 2.87 -0.42 10.76
CA ASN A 48 4.13 0.17 11.22
C ASN A 48 4.90 -0.76 12.18
N GLN A 49 4.22 -1.69 12.86
CA GLN A 49 4.87 -2.63 13.77
C GLN A 49 5.59 -3.74 13.01
N SER A 50 4.91 -4.37 12.04
CA SER A 50 5.51 -5.42 11.21
C SER A 50 6.31 -4.88 10.01
N ARG A 51 6.14 -3.59 9.68
CA ARG A 51 6.69 -2.93 8.49
C ARG A 51 6.23 -3.58 7.19
N GLU A 52 4.97 -3.98 7.17
CA GLU A 52 4.33 -4.57 5.99
C GLU A 52 3.44 -3.53 5.31
N LEU A 53 3.53 -3.48 3.98
CA LEU A 53 2.69 -2.64 3.13
C LEU A 53 1.94 -3.55 2.17
N GLU A 54 0.63 -3.39 2.09
CA GLU A 54 -0.22 -4.23 1.25
C GLU A 54 -1.22 -3.38 0.47
N LEU A 55 -1.38 -3.70 -0.81
CA LEU A 55 -2.49 -3.24 -1.64
C LEU A 55 -3.64 -4.24 -1.52
N ILE A 56 -4.86 -3.75 -1.36
CA ILE A 56 -6.09 -4.53 -1.33
C ILE A 56 -6.92 -4.14 -2.54
N VAL A 57 -7.42 -5.15 -3.25
CA VAL A 57 -8.34 -5.05 -4.39
C VAL A 57 -9.76 -5.40 -3.95
#